data_AF-A0A949YLC6-F1
#
_entry.id   AF-A0A949YLC6-F1
#
_cell.length_a   1.000
_cell.length_b   1.000
_cell.length_c   1.000
_cell.angle_alpha   90.00
_cell.angle_beta   90.00
_cell.angle_gamma   90.00
#
_symmetry.space_group_name_H-M   'P 1'
#
loop_
_entity.id
_entity.type
_entity.pdbx_description
1 polymer ?
#
loop_
_entity_poly.entity_id
_entity_poly.type
_entity_poly.pdbx_seq_one_letter_code
_entity_poly.pdbx_strand_id
1 'polypeptide(L)'
;MRSETPAGVIQEIYALSLGHFVIRSLRFEAAATVNLDPDRLSFTGCFQILKCRMPECDGTTPATFEAWYQALLWEMQGERTDPRRNRINPRVIKRKMSKWKKKRPEHRRLPPLKKTFPGTVVMTR
;
A
#
# COMPACT_ATOMS: atom_id res chain seq x y z
N MET A 1 4.18 -6.40 23.99
CA MET A 1 5.06 -5.27 23.60
C MET A 1 6.44 -5.56 24.16
N ARG A 2 7.52 -5.22 23.44
CA ARG A 2 8.87 -5.75 23.72
C ARG A 2 9.55 -5.07 24.93
N SER A 3 9.19 -3.84 25.24
CA SER A 3 9.90 -2.98 26.19
C SER A 3 9.57 -3.23 27.66
N GLU A 4 8.64 -4.15 27.96
CA GLU A 4 8.21 -4.60 29.32
C GLU A 4 7.86 -3.50 30.34
N THR A 5 7.78 -2.24 29.90
CA THR A 5 7.52 -1.06 30.73
C THR A 5 6.45 -0.19 30.06
N PRO A 6 5.53 0.45 30.82
CA PRO A 6 4.49 1.30 30.24
C PRO A 6 5.04 2.43 29.34
N ALA A 7 6.14 3.06 29.75
CA ALA A 7 6.79 4.10 28.94
C ALA A 7 7.36 3.53 27.62
N GLY A 8 8.01 2.37 27.67
CA GLY A 8 8.52 1.71 26.46
C GLY A 8 7.42 1.23 25.52
N VAL A 9 6.27 0.80 26.06
CA VAL A 9 5.07 0.50 25.25
C VAL A 9 4.60 1.72 24.47
N ILE A 10 4.54 2.88 25.12
CA ILE A 10 4.16 4.14 24.46
C ILE A 10 5.15 4.48 23.34
N GLN A 11 6.46 4.35 23.61
CA GLN A 11 7.50 4.57 22.61
C GLN A 11 7.35 3.63 21.40
N GLU A 12 7.08 2.35 21.60
CA GLU A 12 6.83 1.39 20.51
C GLU A 12 5.66 1.81 19.62
N ILE A 13 4.55 2.28 20.21
CA ILE A 13 3.38 2.74 19.44
C ILE A 13 3.74 3.96 18.58
N TYR A 14 4.46 4.92 19.15
CA TYR A 14 4.92 6.09 18.39
C TYR A 14 5.90 5.70 17.28
N ALA A 15 6.85 4.81 17.57
CA ALA A 15 7.80 4.32 16.57
C ALA A 15 7.09 3.63 15.38
N LEU A 16 6.09 2.79 15.66
CA LEU A 16 5.27 2.16 14.61
C LEU A 16 4.49 3.19 13.79
N SER A 17 3.93 4.20 14.45
CA SER A 17 3.16 5.26 13.79
C SER A 17 4.03 6.12 12.89
N LEU A 18 5.22 6.51 13.36
CA LEU A 18 6.21 7.26 12.59
C LEU A 18 6.72 6.43 11.40
N GLY A 19 7.07 5.16 11.62
CA GLY A 19 7.50 4.27 10.54
C GLY A 19 6.44 4.13 9.45
N HIS A 20 5.16 3.96 9.83
CA HIS A 20 4.05 3.93 8.87
C HIS A 20 3.94 5.22 8.06
N PHE A 21 4.03 6.38 8.72
CA PHE A 21 3.97 7.67 8.07
C PHE A 21 5.13 7.89 7.09
N VAL A 22 6.36 7.63 7.52
CA VAL A 22 7.57 7.77 6.70
C VAL A 22 7.48 6.94 5.42
N ILE A 23 7.10 5.66 5.52
CA ILE A 23 6.97 4.79 4.34
C ILE A 23 5.88 5.32 3.40
N ARG A 24 4.77 5.86 3.92
CA ARG A 24 3.72 6.47 3.09
C ARG A 24 4.19 7.75 2.40
N SER A 25 4.98 8.59 3.07
CA SER A 25 5.55 9.81 2.47
C SER A 25 6.52 9.47 1.35
N LEU A 26 7.48 8.58 1.62
CA LEU A 26 8.45 8.12 0.61
C LEU A 26 7.76 7.51 -0.60
N ARG A 27 6.74 6.68 -0.38
CA ARG A 27 5.93 6.10 -1.45
C ARG A 27 5.17 7.16 -2.25
N PHE A 28 4.65 8.19 -1.60
CA PHE A 28 3.98 9.30 -2.28
C PHE A 28 4.96 10.04 -3.20
N GLU A 29 6.15 10.34 -2.69
CA GLU A 29 7.19 11.04 -3.46
C GLU A 29 7.72 10.18 -4.62
N ALA A 30 7.99 8.88 -4.38
CA ALA A 30 8.39 7.95 -5.43
C ALA A 30 7.30 7.74 -6.49
N ALA A 31 6.02 7.88 -6.16
CA ALA A 31 4.96 7.82 -7.15
C ALA A 31 4.89 9.12 -7.98
N ALA A 32 5.16 10.26 -7.35
CA ALA A 32 5.20 11.56 -8.01
C ALA A 32 6.30 11.65 -9.08
N THR A 33 7.47 11.02 -8.87
CA THR A 33 8.57 10.99 -9.87
C THR A 33 8.16 10.39 -11.22
N VAL A 34 7.15 9.52 -11.24
CA VAL A 34 6.63 8.84 -12.44
C VAL A 34 5.16 9.16 -12.73
N ASN A 35 4.61 10.19 -12.10
CA ASN A 35 3.21 10.62 -12.26
C ASN A 35 2.20 9.46 -12.08
N LEU A 36 2.40 8.66 -11.03
CA LEU A 36 1.49 7.59 -10.63
C LEU A 36 0.73 7.98 -9.36
N ASP A 37 -0.48 7.44 -9.22
CA ASP A 37 -1.18 7.45 -7.94
C ASP A 37 -0.35 6.62 -6.91
N PRO A 38 -0.10 7.12 -5.69
CA PRO A 38 0.65 6.39 -4.65
C PRO A 38 0.13 4.97 -4.39
N ASP A 39 -1.18 4.73 -4.55
CA ASP A 39 -1.79 3.40 -4.38
C ASP A 39 -1.33 2.39 -5.44
N ARG A 40 -0.67 2.85 -6.51
CA ARG A 40 -0.05 2.01 -7.56
C ARG A 40 1.33 1.49 -7.20
N LEU A 41 1.94 1.96 -6.13
CA LEU A 41 3.17 1.36 -5.59
C LEU A 41 2.85 0.36 -4.48
N SER A 42 3.75 -0.53 -4.09
CA SER A 42 3.53 -1.52 -3.03
C SER A 42 4.02 -0.98 -1.69
N PHE A 43 3.16 -0.89 -0.66
CA PHE A 43 3.62 -0.46 0.67
C PHE A 43 4.73 -1.36 1.21
N THR A 44 4.52 -2.68 1.13
CA THR A 44 5.47 -3.66 1.64
C THR A 44 6.73 -3.71 0.79
N GLY A 45 6.62 -3.50 -0.52
CA GLY A 45 7.77 -3.38 -1.43
C GLY A 45 8.66 -2.20 -1.05
N CYS A 46 8.07 -1.00 -0.98
CA CYS A 46 8.77 0.22 -0.54
C CYS A 46 9.40 0.05 0.86
N PHE A 47 8.71 -0.61 1.79
CA PHE A 47 9.27 -0.90 3.11
C PHE A 47 10.52 -1.79 3.05
N GLN A 48 10.53 -2.84 2.23
CA GLN A 48 11.72 -3.69 2.10
C GLN A 48 12.88 -2.93 1.45
N ILE A 49 12.61 -2.11 0.43
CA ILE A 49 13.63 -1.25 -0.18
C ILE A 49 14.24 -0.31 0.87
N LEU A 50 13.40 0.42 1.62
CA LEU A 50 13.88 1.30 2.68
C LEU A 50 14.74 0.54 3.70
N LYS A 51 14.26 -0.63 4.15
CA LYS A 51 14.98 -1.47 5.09
C LYS A 51 16.36 -1.91 4.56
N CYS A 52 16.45 -2.27 3.28
CA CYS A 52 17.69 -2.70 2.64
C CYS A 52 18.67 -1.55 2.41
N ARG A 53 18.16 -0.36 2.04
CA ARG A 53 18.98 0.82 1.70
C ARG A 53 19.37 1.66 2.91
N MET A 54 18.65 1.55 4.02
CA MET A 54 18.88 2.35 5.23
C MET A 54 20.31 2.22 5.81
N PRO A 55 20.97 1.05 5.83
CA PRO A 55 22.38 0.95 6.24
C PRO A 55 23.37 1.69 5.34
N GLU A 56 22.99 1.99 4.09
CA GLU A 56 23.82 2.69 3.11
C GLU A 56 23.65 4.22 3.17
N CYS A 57 22.72 4.71 4.00
CA CYS A 57 22.41 6.13 4.11
C CYS A 57 23.58 6.89 4.73
N ASP A 58 24.21 7.78 3.94
CA ASP A 58 25.16 8.76 4.44
C ASP A 58 24.47 10.12 4.61
N GLY A 59 24.16 10.46 5.86
CA GLY A 59 23.59 11.75 6.26
C GLY A 59 24.61 12.84 6.57
N THR A 60 25.90 12.63 6.32
CA THR A 60 26.97 13.55 6.75
C THR A 60 26.91 14.90 6.02
N THR A 61 26.51 14.90 4.75
CA THR A 61 26.34 16.12 3.96
C THR A 61 24.97 16.14 3.30
N PRO A 62 24.40 17.34 3.04
CA PRO A 62 23.14 17.44 2.29
C PRO A 62 23.21 16.77 0.92
N ALA A 63 24.36 16.83 0.26
CA ALA A 63 24.55 16.25 -1.07
C ALA A 63 24.58 14.71 -1.05
N THR A 64 25.26 14.10 -0.07
CA THR A 64 25.31 12.65 0.06
C THR A 64 23.96 12.07 0.46
N PHE A 65 23.25 12.75 1.37
CA PHE A 65 21.90 12.39 1.75
C PHE A 65 20.93 12.49 0.56
N GLU A 66 20.97 13.59 -0.19
CA GLU A 66 20.11 13.79 -1.36
C GLU A 66 20.36 12.72 -2.43
N ALA A 67 21.62 12.37 -2.70
CA ALA A 67 21.95 11.31 -3.64
C ALA A 67 21.38 9.94 -3.22
N TRP A 68 21.51 9.59 -1.93
CA TRP A 68 20.88 8.38 -1.37
C TRP A 68 19.35 8.44 -1.46
N TYR A 69 18.77 9.59 -1.14
CA TYR A 69 17.33 9.83 -1.18
C TYR A 69 16.76 9.63 -2.58
N GLN A 70 17.39 10.22 -3.59
CA GLN A 70 16.98 10.05 -4.99
C GLN A 70 17.14 8.61 -5.47
N ALA A 71 18.23 7.92 -5.09
CA ALA A 71 18.41 6.51 -5.40
C ALA A 71 17.31 5.63 -4.76
N LEU A 72 16.93 5.94 -3.53
CA LEU A 72 15.84 5.28 -2.81
C LEU A 72 14.50 5.46 -3.55
N LEU A 73 14.14 6.69 -3.91
CA LEU A 73 12.90 6.98 -4.64
C LEU A 73 12.89 6.30 -6.03
N TRP A 74 14.03 6.31 -6.72
CA TRP A 74 14.19 5.67 -8.03
C TRP A 74 13.98 4.16 -8.00
N GLU A 75 14.34 3.50 -6.90
CA GLU A 75 14.08 2.07 -6.72
C GLU A 75 12.62 1.82 -6.31
N MET A 76 12.09 2.64 -5.39
CA MET A 76 10.70 2.52 -4.91
C MET A 76 9.65 2.67 -6.02
N GLN A 77 9.87 3.53 -7.01
CA GLN A 77 8.95 3.67 -8.17
C GLN A 77 8.83 2.38 -9.01
N GLY A 78 9.76 1.43 -8.85
CA GLY A 78 9.74 0.11 -9.49
C GLY A 78 8.77 -0.87 -8.84
N GLU A 79 8.39 -0.65 -7.58
CA GLU A 79 7.50 -1.53 -6.80
C GLU A 79 6.02 -1.36 -7.19
N ARG A 80 5.69 -1.54 -8.46
CA ARG A 80 4.35 -1.32 -8.99
C ARG A 80 3.40 -2.47 -8.66
N THR A 81 2.21 -2.12 -8.20
CA THR A 81 1.13 -3.08 -7.98
C THR A 81 0.42 -3.42 -9.29
N ASP A 82 0.02 -4.68 -9.40
CA ASP A 82 -0.85 -5.16 -10.47
C ASP A 82 -2.09 -4.27 -10.59
N PRO A 83 -2.57 -4.01 -11.83
CA PRO A 83 -3.84 -3.35 -12.04
C PRO A 83 -4.96 -4.06 -11.26
N ARG A 84 -5.87 -3.27 -10.69
CA ARG A 84 -7.03 -3.79 -9.96
C ARG A 84 -7.81 -4.75 -10.87
N ARG A 85 -7.87 -6.03 -10.48
CA ARG A 85 -8.61 -7.06 -11.22
C ARG A 85 -10.09 -6.72 -11.23
N ASN A 86 -10.74 -6.84 -12.40
CA ASN A 86 -12.14 -6.51 -12.57
C ASN A 86 -13.08 -7.63 -12.09
N ARG A 87 -13.03 -7.92 -10.78
CA ARG A 87 -13.72 -9.04 -10.14
C ARG A 87 -15.08 -8.64 -9.60
N ILE A 88 -16.01 -9.59 -9.64
CA ILE A 88 -17.28 -9.50 -8.92
C ILE A 88 -17.17 -10.33 -7.64
N ASN A 89 -17.50 -9.73 -6.50
CA ASN A 89 -17.58 -10.41 -5.19
C ASN A 89 -19.03 -10.40 -4.71
N PRO A 90 -19.86 -11.42 -5.07
CA PRO A 90 -21.25 -11.48 -4.62
C PRO A 90 -21.34 -11.48 -3.10
N ARG A 91 -22.21 -10.62 -2.54
CA ARG A 91 -22.40 -10.49 -1.09
C ARG A 91 -23.30 -11.61 -0.55
N VAL A 92 -22.77 -12.83 -0.55
CA VAL A 92 -23.47 -14.08 -0.21
C VAL A 92 -22.60 -14.98 0.65
N ILE A 93 -23.20 -15.78 1.53
CA ILE A 93 -22.47 -16.67 2.44
C ILE A 93 -22.93 -18.13 2.33
N LYS A 94 -22.11 -19.08 2.78
CA LYS A 94 -22.47 -20.52 2.72
C LYS A 94 -23.54 -20.91 3.75
N ARG A 95 -23.62 -20.21 4.88
CA ARG A 95 -24.51 -20.51 6.02
C ARG A 95 -25.98 -20.20 5.70
N LYS A 96 -26.90 -21.12 6.07
CA LYS A 96 -28.36 -20.88 6.03
C LYS A 96 -28.80 -20.05 7.25
N MET A 97 -29.99 -19.43 7.20
CA MET A 97 -30.60 -18.65 8.30
C MET A 97 -29.72 -17.48 8.78
N SER A 98 -29.10 -16.78 7.84
CA SER A 98 -28.37 -15.54 8.12
C SER A 98 -29.06 -14.36 7.44
N LYS A 99 -28.69 -13.13 7.83
CA LYS A 99 -29.11 -11.91 7.12
C LYS A 99 -28.63 -11.85 5.66
N TRP A 100 -27.64 -12.66 5.28
CA TRP A 100 -27.08 -12.71 3.93
C TRP A 100 -27.71 -13.83 3.09
N LYS A 101 -27.85 -13.59 1.78
CA LYS A 101 -28.31 -14.61 0.82
C LYS A 101 -27.35 -15.83 0.82
N LYS A 102 -27.91 -17.04 0.69
CA LYS A 102 -27.12 -18.29 0.60
C LYS A 102 -26.34 -18.33 -0.72
N LYS A 103 -25.07 -18.73 -0.66
CA LYS A 103 -24.20 -18.91 -1.82
C LYS A 103 -24.70 -20.10 -2.67
N ARG A 104 -25.00 -19.83 -3.94
CA ARG A 104 -25.48 -20.76 -4.97
C ARG A 104 -24.42 -20.96 -6.08
N PRO A 105 -24.56 -21.97 -6.95
CA PRO A 105 -23.68 -22.19 -8.09
C PRO A 105 -23.56 -20.98 -9.03
N GLU A 106 -24.63 -20.23 -9.26
CA GLU A 106 -24.65 -19.01 -10.10
C GLU A 106 -23.70 -17.90 -9.61
N HIS A 107 -23.36 -17.89 -8.32
CA HIS A 107 -22.39 -16.94 -7.76
C HIS A 107 -20.93 -17.36 -7.99
N ARG A 108 -20.68 -18.49 -8.64
CA ARG A 108 -19.34 -18.99 -8.96
C ARG A 108 -19.02 -18.64 -10.41
N ARG A 109 -17.75 -18.34 -10.70
CA ARG A 109 -17.24 -18.09 -12.06
C ARG A 109 -18.04 -17.04 -12.84
N LEU A 110 -18.54 -16.01 -12.15
CA LEU A 110 -19.14 -14.87 -12.82
C LEU A 110 -18.13 -14.24 -13.78
N PRO A 111 -18.55 -13.89 -15.02
CA PRO A 111 -17.66 -13.21 -15.93
C PRO A 111 -17.20 -11.88 -15.31
N PRO A 112 -15.97 -11.43 -15.60
CA PRO A 112 -15.50 -10.10 -15.18
C PRO A 112 -16.46 -9.00 -15.65
N LEU A 113 -16.49 -7.88 -14.94
CA LEU A 113 -17.24 -6.71 -15.40
C LEU A 113 -16.66 -6.24 -16.75
N LYS A 114 -17.53 -5.77 -17.65
CA LYS A 114 -17.11 -5.23 -18.96
C LYS A 114 -16.47 -3.85 -18.83
N LYS A 115 -16.98 -3.02 -17.92
CA LYS A 115 -16.42 -1.69 -17.59
C LYS A 115 -15.43 -1.83 -16.44
N THR A 116 -14.30 -1.13 -16.54
CA THR A 116 -13.36 -1.00 -15.42
C THR A 116 -13.95 -0.10 -14.34
N PHE A 117 -13.40 -0.19 -13.12
CA PHE A 117 -13.83 0.67 -12.02
C PHE A 117 -13.74 2.17 -12.37
N PRO A 118 -12.62 2.69 -12.92
CA PRO A 118 -12.55 4.10 -13.34
C PRO A 118 -13.63 4.50 -14.35
N GLY A 119 -13.93 3.64 -15.33
CA GLY A 119 -14.98 3.90 -16.32
C GLY A 119 -16.41 3.77 -15.79
N THR A 120 -16.59 3.39 -14.51
CA THR A 120 -17.89 3.33 -13.84
C THR A 120 -18.13 4.54 -12.94
N VAL A 121 -17.06 5.25 -12.53
CA VAL A 121 -17.20 6.45 -11.70
C VAL A 121 -17.68 7.60 -12.57
N VAL A 122 -18.92 8.05 -12.34
CA VAL A 122 -19.47 9.25 -12.96
C VAL A 122 -19.34 10.38 -11.95
N MET A 123 -18.45 11.34 -12.23
CA MET A 123 -18.38 12.58 -11.46
C MET A 123 -19.55 13.47 -11.93
N THR A 124 -20.61 13.57 -11.13
CA THR A 124 -21.63 14.60 -11.32
C THR A 124 -21.02 15.96 -10.99
N ARG A 125 -21.10 16.90 -11.94
CA ARG A 125 -20.71 18.30 -11.77
C ARG A 125 -21.73 19.06 -10.94
#